data_AF-A0A661XT37-F1
#
_entry.id   AF-A0A661XT37-F1
#
_cell.length_a   1.000
_cell.length_b   1.000
_cell.length_c   1.000
_cell.angle_alpha   90.00
_cell.angle_beta   90.00
_cell.angle_gamma   90.00
#
_symmetry.space_group_name_H-M   'P 1'
#
loop_
_entity.id
_entity.type
_entity.pdbx_description
1 polymer ?
#
loop_
_entity_poly.entity_id
_entity_poly.type
_entity_poly.pdbx_seq_one_letter_code
_entity_poly.pdbx_strand_id
1 'polypeptide(L)'
;PTDLKGSEAKLKEVVFNNLKKLTAHIPDENTYNNVLAQLNNLKVDYLKPMEVNRIIKGIDPNLATETEKVKTPWPSQMVHILFVIINFPMIVLWRKALKPLITDLEFMATLRFLLSLILFPIFLISIYILIRYILGQEMALTVFWAHIVFNLAYVKLNWLHHIAKKDGIHQ
;
A
#
# COMPACT_ATOMS: atom_id res chain seq x y z
N PRO A 1 17.03 -43.61 -16.70
CA PRO A 1 17.10 -42.47 -15.74
C PRO A 1 17.09 -41.07 -16.39
N THR A 2 17.64 -40.93 -17.61
CA THR A 2 17.75 -39.66 -18.35
C THR A 2 16.43 -39.19 -19.00
N ASP A 3 15.56 -40.11 -19.44
CA ASP A 3 14.29 -39.82 -20.13
C ASP A 3 13.24 -39.14 -19.22
N LEU A 4 13.18 -39.57 -17.94
CA LEU A 4 12.24 -39.01 -16.95
C LEU A 4 12.49 -37.53 -16.67
N LYS A 5 13.76 -37.10 -16.58
CA LYS A 5 14.11 -35.69 -16.34
C LYS A 5 13.74 -34.79 -17.52
N GLY A 6 13.88 -35.30 -18.76
CA GLY A 6 13.50 -34.58 -19.97
C GLY A 6 11.98 -34.40 -20.08
N SER A 7 11.21 -35.45 -19.79
CA SER A 7 9.75 -35.39 -19.78
C SER A 7 9.20 -34.46 -18.69
N GLU A 8 9.81 -34.45 -17.50
CA GLU A 8 9.42 -33.57 -16.40
C GLU A 8 9.66 -32.09 -16.75
N ALA A 9 10.83 -31.76 -17.31
CA ALA A 9 11.15 -30.41 -17.74
C ALA A 9 10.17 -29.89 -18.81
N LYS A 10 9.86 -30.73 -19.79
CA LYS A 10 8.89 -30.40 -20.86
C LYS A 10 7.49 -30.16 -20.31
N LEU A 11 7.04 -30.98 -19.36
CA LEU A 11 5.74 -30.81 -18.72
C LEU A 11 5.70 -29.49 -17.91
N LYS A 12 6.73 -29.21 -17.12
CA LYS A 12 6.86 -27.95 -16.37
C LYS A 12 6.78 -26.73 -17.28
N GLU A 13 7.47 -26.78 -18.42
CA GLU A 13 7.46 -25.70 -19.40
C GLU A 13 6.07 -25.48 -20.02
N VAL A 14 5.39 -26.56 -20.42
CA VAL A 14 4.03 -26.48 -20.97
C VAL A 14 3.05 -25.90 -19.95
N VAL A 15 3.09 -26.38 -18.71
CA VAL A 15 2.24 -25.88 -17.63
C VAL A 15 2.53 -24.40 -17.35
N PHE A 16 3.80 -24.02 -17.23
CA PHE A 16 4.21 -22.64 -17.02
C PHE A 16 3.71 -21.71 -18.15
N ASN A 17 3.85 -22.13 -19.40
CA ASN A 17 3.38 -21.35 -20.55
C ASN A 17 1.85 -21.21 -20.60
N ASN A 18 1.12 -22.22 -20.15
CA ASN A 18 -0.34 -22.14 -20.04
C ASN A 18 -0.76 -21.21 -18.90
N LEU A 19 -0.10 -21.27 -17.74
CA LEU A 19 -0.37 -20.37 -16.62
C LEU A 19 -0.13 -18.91 -16.99
N LYS A 20 0.97 -18.59 -17.70
CA LYS A 20 1.25 -17.22 -18.19
C LYS A 20 0.14 -16.63 -19.06
N LYS A 21 -0.64 -17.45 -19.77
CA LYS A 21 -1.77 -16.97 -20.60
C LYS A 21 -3.00 -16.62 -19.75
N LEU A 22 -3.13 -17.27 -18.60
CA LEU A 22 -4.26 -17.14 -17.68
C LEU A 22 -4.00 -16.11 -16.57
N THR A 23 -2.79 -15.58 -16.48
CA THR A 23 -2.40 -14.53 -15.53
C THR A 23 -1.92 -13.29 -16.26
N ALA A 24 -2.06 -12.11 -15.65
CA ALA A 24 -1.46 -10.88 -16.17
C ALA A 24 0.04 -10.94 -15.91
N HIS A 25 0.81 -11.43 -16.89
CA HIS A 25 2.22 -11.73 -16.72
C HIS A 25 3.09 -10.58 -17.27
N ILE A 26 3.86 -9.97 -16.37
CA ILE A 26 4.89 -9.00 -16.72
C ILE A 26 6.23 -9.76 -16.84
N PRO A 27 6.90 -9.75 -18.01
CA PRO A 27 8.03 -10.67 -18.27
C PRO A 27 9.34 -10.36 -17.53
N ASP A 28 9.64 -9.08 -17.27
CA ASP A 28 10.92 -8.64 -16.73
C ASP A 28 10.73 -7.88 -15.42
N GLU A 29 11.42 -8.34 -14.38
CA GLU A 29 11.38 -7.74 -13.05
C GLU A 29 12.05 -6.36 -13.00
N ASN A 30 13.08 -6.13 -13.82
CA ASN A 30 13.80 -4.85 -13.83
C ASN A 30 12.94 -3.70 -14.36
N THR A 31 12.09 -4.00 -15.34
CA THR A 31 11.18 -3.03 -15.96
C THR A 31 9.75 -3.13 -15.42
N TYR A 32 9.52 -4.00 -14.43
CA TYR A 32 8.19 -4.30 -13.87
C TYR A 32 7.43 -3.04 -13.45
N ASN A 33 8.09 -2.16 -12.68
CA ASN A 33 7.46 -0.96 -12.15
C ASN A 33 7.06 0.03 -13.26
N ASN A 34 7.83 0.11 -14.36
CA ASN A 34 7.53 0.99 -15.48
C ASN A 34 6.31 0.49 -16.26
N VAL A 35 6.28 -0.82 -16.56
CA VAL A 35 5.16 -1.46 -17.24
C VAL A 35 3.90 -1.33 -16.38
N LEU A 36 4.00 -1.57 -15.06
CA LEU A 36 2.88 -1.42 -14.13
C LEU A 36 2.36 0.02 -14.08
N ALA A 37 3.24 1.02 -14.09
CA ALA A 37 2.83 2.43 -14.11
C ALA A 37 2.06 2.78 -15.40
N GLN A 38 2.52 2.30 -16.55
CA GLN A 38 1.83 2.48 -17.83
C GLN A 38 0.45 1.79 -17.83
N LEU A 39 0.36 0.55 -17.34
CA LEU A 39 -0.91 -0.17 -17.22
C LEU A 39 -1.91 0.55 -16.30
N ASN A 40 -1.43 1.10 -15.17
CA ASN A 40 -2.25 1.87 -14.25
C ASN A 40 -2.76 3.18 -14.88
N ASN A 41 -1.92 3.88 -15.64
CA ASN A 41 -2.33 5.09 -16.37
C ASN A 41 -3.38 4.77 -17.46
N LEU A 42 -3.27 3.60 -18.08
CA LEU A 42 -4.25 3.08 -19.04
C LEU A 42 -5.53 2.54 -18.37
N LYS A 43 -5.59 2.50 -17.03
CA LYS A 43 -6.73 1.99 -16.23
C LYS A 43 -7.21 0.60 -16.69
N VAL A 44 -6.27 -0.31 -16.94
CA VAL A 44 -6.59 -1.66 -17.42
C VAL A 44 -7.34 -2.48 -16.37
N ASP A 45 -8.19 -3.39 -16.83
CA ASP A 45 -8.87 -4.36 -15.97
C ASP A 45 -8.01 -5.62 -15.78
N TYR A 46 -7.34 -5.71 -14.63
CA TYR A 46 -6.50 -6.86 -14.28
C TYR A 46 -7.27 -8.19 -14.13
N LEU A 47 -8.61 -8.15 -14.06
CA LEU A 47 -9.45 -9.36 -14.07
C LEU A 47 -9.58 -10.00 -15.46
N LYS A 48 -9.08 -9.31 -16.51
CA LYS A 48 -9.04 -9.81 -17.89
C LYS A 48 -7.59 -10.06 -18.34
N PRO A 49 -6.94 -11.14 -17.84
CA PRO A 49 -5.50 -11.37 -18.04
C PRO A 49 -5.10 -11.48 -19.52
N MET A 50 -5.96 -12.03 -20.39
CA MET A 50 -5.70 -12.10 -21.83
C MET A 50 -5.60 -10.72 -22.49
N GLU A 51 -6.46 -9.79 -22.07
CA GLU A 51 -6.48 -8.43 -22.59
C GLU A 51 -5.26 -7.64 -22.11
N VAL A 52 -4.94 -7.76 -20.81
CA VAL A 52 -3.76 -7.14 -20.22
C VAL A 52 -2.47 -7.67 -20.86
N ASN A 53 -2.35 -8.99 -21.06
CA ASN A 53 -1.19 -9.59 -21.73
C ASN A 53 -1.02 -9.10 -23.18
N ARG A 54 -2.12 -8.77 -23.87
CA ARG A 54 -2.06 -8.17 -25.21
C ARG A 54 -1.54 -6.74 -25.15
N ILE A 55 -1.95 -5.97 -24.14
CA ILE A 55 -1.49 -4.60 -23.91
C ILE A 55 0.00 -4.57 -23.53
N ILE A 56 0.44 -5.46 -22.63
CA ILE A 56 1.85 -5.57 -22.20
C ILE A 56 2.79 -5.77 -23.38
N LYS A 57 2.41 -6.56 -24.39
CA LYS A 57 3.22 -6.78 -25.60
C LYS A 57 3.46 -5.52 -26.44
N GLY A 58 2.60 -4.51 -26.30
CA GLY A 58 2.72 -3.23 -27.01
C GLY A 58 3.31 -2.10 -26.16
N ILE A 59 3.60 -2.34 -24.88
CA ILE A 59 4.23 -1.37 -23.99
C ILE A 59 5.74 -1.34 -24.27
N ASP A 60 6.33 -0.16 -24.33
CA ASP A 60 7.78 0.00 -24.26
C ASP A 60 8.22 0.00 -22.79
N PRO A 61 8.92 -1.05 -22.32
CA PRO A 61 9.33 -1.19 -20.91
C PRO A 61 10.40 -0.18 -20.48
N ASN A 62 11.13 0.42 -21.43
CA ASN A 62 12.18 1.40 -21.16
C ASN A 62 11.65 2.84 -21.13
N LEU A 63 10.40 3.07 -21.54
CA LEU A 63 9.78 4.38 -21.49
C LEU A 63 9.39 4.72 -20.05
N ALA A 64 10.16 5.61 -19.44
CA ALA A 64 9.85 6.16 -18.12
C ALA A 64 8.52 6.90 -18.18
N THR A 65 7.52 6.39 -17.45
CA THR A 65 6.20 7.01 -17.35
C THR A 65 6.05 7.60 -15.97
N GLU A 66 5.79 8.90 -15.90
CA GLU A 66 5.48 9.53 -14.63
C GLU A 66 4.11 9.04 -14.13
N THR A 67 4.06 8.63 -12.87
CA THR A 67 2.79 8.41 -12.20
C THR A 67 2.14 9.78 -11.97
N GLU A 68 0.88 9.95 -12.39
CA GLU A 68 0.15 11.18 -12.12
C GLU A 68 0.16 11.46 -10.62
N LYS A 69 0.88 12.52 -10.22
CA LYS A 69 0.90 12.96 -8.82
C LYS A 69 -0.44 13.59 -8.53
N VAL A 70 -1.30 12.81 -7.88
CA VAL A 70 -2.58 13.27 -7.37
C VAL A 70 -2.33 14.44 -6.40
N LYS A 71 -2.69 15.65 -6.82
CA LYS A 71 -2.69 16.84 -5.95
C LYS A 71 -3.74 16.65 -4.86
N THR A 72 -3.32 16.63 -3.61
CA THR A 72 -4.19 16.66 -2.44
C THR A 72 -4.61 18.11 -2.14
N PRO A 73 -5.89 18.38 -1.87
CA PRO A 73 -6.36 19.75 -1.61
C PRO A 73 -5.86 20.31 -0.27
N TRP A 74 -5.69 21.63 -0.21
CA TRP A 74 -5.05 22.40 0.87
C TRP A 74 -5.60 22.19 2.30
N PRO A 75 -6.93 22.16 2.57
CA PRO A 75 -7.45 21.91 3.93
C PRO A 75 -7.18 20.49 4.44
N SER A 76 -6.91 19.53 3.55
CA SER A 76 -6.44 18.18 3.94
C SER A 76 -5.02 18.20 4.52
N GLN A 77 -4.23 19.23 4.20
CA GLN A 77 -2.80 19.26 4.50
C GLN A 77 -2.52 19.64 5.96
N MET A 78 -3.28 20.57 6.54
CA MET A 78 -3.12 20.93 7.96
C MET A 78 -3.48 19.79 8.90
N VAL A 79 -4.62 19.13 8.68
CA VAL A 79 -5.03 17.98 9.49
C VAL A 79 -4.04 16.82 9.31
N HIS A 80 -3.51 16.64 8.11
CA HIS A 80 -2.44 15.67 7.85
C HIS A 80 -1.17 15.99 8.65
N ILE A 81 -0.72 17.24 8.68
CA ILE A 81 0.45 17.66 9.46
C ILE A 81 0.23 17.38 10.95
N LEU A 82 -0.93 17.75 11.50
CA LEU A 82 -1.25 17.49 12.90
C LEU A 82 -1.24 15.99 13.21
N PHE A 83 -1.83 15.18 12.33
CA PHE A 83 -1.80 13.72 12.45
C PHE A 83 -0.37 13.17 12.45
N VAL A 84 0.50 13.70 11.58
CA VAL A 84 1.90 13.29 11.50
C VAL A 84 2.67 13.66 12.76
N ILE A 85 2.42 14.82 13.35
CA ILE A 85 3.08 15.27 14.59
C ILE A 85 2.65 14.38 15.76
N ILE A 86 1.35 14.18 15.96
CA ILE A 86 0.82 13.41 17.10
C ILE A 86 1.27 11.94 17.01
N ASN A 87 1.26 11.35 15.80
CA ASN A 87 1.67 9.96 15.58
C ASN A 87 3.13 9.83 15.13
N PHE A 88 3.96 10.85 15.36
CA PHE A 88 5.34 10.91 14.86
C PHE A 88 6.18 9.67 15.20
N PRO A 89 6.19 9.16 16.46
CA PRO A 89 7.03 8.01 16.81
C PRO A 89 6.69 6.78 15.98
N MET A 90 5.40 6.53 15.79
CA MET A 90 4.88 5.41 15.02
C MET A 90 5.19 5.57 13.52
N ILE A 91 5.07 6.79 12.99
CA ILE A 91 5.36 7.08 11.57
C ILE A 91 6.85 6.94 11.27
N VAL A 92 7.72 7.41 12.16
CA VAL A 92 9.18 7.28 12.01
C VAL A 92 9.57 5.81 12.07
N LEU A 93 9.04 5.07 13.03
CA LEU A 93 9.29 3.64 13.17
C LEU A 93 8.89 2.89 11.89
N TRP A 94 7.71 3.17 11.33
CA TRP A 94 7.29 2.61 10.05
C TRP A 94 8.23 3.00 8.90
N ARG A 95 8.53 4.29 8.72
CA ARG A 95 9.29 4.78 7.57
C ARG A 95 10.77 4.36 7.58
N LYS A 96 11.40 4.35 8.75
CA LYS A 96 12.84 4.12 8.88
C LYS A 96 13.20 2.68 9.20
N ALA A 97 12.44 2.01 10.07
CA ALA A 97 12.76 0.65 10.45
C ALA A 97 12.02 -0.34 9.56
N LEU A 98 10.70 -0.24 9.45
CA LEU A 98 9.91 -1.39 8.97
C LEU A 98 9.75 -1.41 7.46
N LYS A 99 9.55 -0.24 6.83
CA LYS A 99 9.43 -0.12 5.36
C LYS A 99 10.64 -0.68 4.58
N PRO A 100 11.91 -0.38 4.92
CA PRO A 100 13.05 -0.86 4.12
C PRO A 100 13.35 -2.35 4.31
N LEU A 101 12.78 -3.00 5.34
CA LEU A 101 12.96 -4.44 5.55
C LEU A 101 12.18 -5.29 4.53
N ILE A 102 11.28 -4.69 3.74
CA ILE A 102 10.29 -5.40 2.95
C ILE A 102 10.58 -5.12 1.47
N THR A 103 11.14 -6.13 0.79
CA THR A 103 11.45 -6.07 -0.64
C THR A 103 10.18 -6.20 -1.49
N ASP A 104 9.22 -7.00 -1.04
CA ASP A 104 8.03 -7.34 -1.81
C ASP A 104 6.88 -6.36 -1.55
N LEU A 105 6.55 -5.56 -2.57
CA LEU A 105 5.48 -4.58 -2.49
C LEU A 105 4.10 -5.23 -2.23
N GLU A 106 3.90 -6.47 -2.68
CA GLU A 106 2.62 -7.19 -2.59
C GLU A 106 2.22 -7.47 -1.14
N PHE A 107 3.19 -7.73 -0.26
CA PHE A 107 2.93 -7.97 1.17
C PHE A 107 2.90 -6.70 2.01
N MET A 108 3.29 -5.56 1.42
CA MET A 108 3.38 -4.28 2.14
C MET A 108 2.05 -3.92 2.82
N ALA A 109 0.92 -4.13 2.15
CA ALA A 109 -0.40 -3.81 2.69
C ALA A 109 -0.76 -4.67 3.91
N THR A 110 -0.61 -6.00 3.78
CA THR A 110 -0.90 -6.96 4.85
C THR A 110 0.03 -6.77 6.05
N LEU A 111 1.32 -6.55 5.78
CA LEU A 111 2.30 -6.34 6.85
C LEU A 111 2.09 -4.99 7.54
N ARG A 112 1.80 -3.92 6.80
CA ARG A 112 1.40 -2.63 7.40
C ARG A 112 0.19 -2.80 8.32
N PHE A 113 -0.81 -3.56 7.88
CA PHE A 113 -2.01 -3.83 8.67
C PHE A 113 -1.68 -4.60 9.95
N LEU A 114 -1.02 -5.76 9.83
CA LEU A 114 -0.65 -6.61 10.97
C LEU A 114 0.20 -5.86 11.99
N LEU A 115 1.19 -5.11 11.50
CA LEU A 115 2.08 -4.35 12.34
C LEU A 115 1.38 -3.18 13.03
N SER A 116 0.49 -2.48 12.32
CA SER A 116 -0.33 -1.42 12.92
C SER A 116 -1.24 -2.00 14.01
N LEU A 117 -1.79 -3.19 13.80
CA LEU A 117 -2.63 -3.88 14.78
C LEU A 117 -1.89 -4.18 16.09
N ILE A 118 -0.59 -4.49 16.02
CA ILE A 118 0.23 -4.83 17.20
C ILE A 118 0.86 -3.58 17.83
N LEU A 119 1.49 -2.72 17.03
CA LEU A 119 2.25 -1.57 17.54
C LEU A 119 1.36 -0.42 18.01
N PHE A 120 0.20 -0.22 17.38
CA PHE A 120 -0.66 0.92 17.72
C PHE A 120 -1.24 0.82 19.14
N PRO A 121 -1.77 -0.34 19.61
CA PRO A 121 -2.16 -0.50 21.01
C PRO A 121 -1.01 -0.26 21.99
N ILE A 122 0.20 -0.77 21.69
CA ILE A 122 1.40 -0.58 22.54
C ILE A 122 1.74 0.90 22.64
N PHE A 123 1.70 1.63 21.53
CA PHE A 123 1.93 3.07 21.48
C PHE A 123 0.90 3.85 22.31
N LEU A 124 -0.39 3.54 22.17
CA LEU A 124 -1.46 4.19 22.94
C LEU A 124 -1.32 3.95 24.46
N ILE A 125 -1.01 2.73 24.87
CA ILE A 125 -0.77 2.38 26.28
C ILE A 125 0.43 3.16 26.82
N SER A 126 1.50 3.28 26.02
CA SER A 126 2.71 4.01 26.40
C SER A 126 2.44 5.51 26.60
N ILE A 127 1.67 6.16 25.72
CA ILE A 127 1.22 7.55 25.89
C ILE A 127 0.36 7.71 27.13
N TYR A 128 -0.58 6.79 27.35
CA TYR A 128 -1.45 6.83 28.52
C TYR A 128 -0.65 6.76 29.83
N ILE A 129 0.30 5.82 29.94
CA ILE A 129 1.16 5.69 31.13
C ILE A 129 1.98 6.96 31.35
N LEU A 130 2.57 7.52 30.28
CA LEU A 130 3.39 8.74 30.36
C LEU A 130 2.57 9.94 30.86
N ILE A 131 1.39 10.16 30.28
CA ILE A 131 0.53 11.29 30.67
C ILE A 131 0.00 11.10 32.08
N ARG A 132 -0.38 9.88 32.45
CA ARG A 132 -0.84 9.56 33.81
C ARG A 132 0.22 9.89 34.84
N TYR A 133 1.49 9.63 34.55
CA TYR A 133 2.60 9.94 35.44
C TYR A 133 2.83 11.46 35.62
N ILE A 134 2.64 12.26 34.56
CA ILE A 134 2.95 13.70 34.57
C ILE A 134 1.76 14.55 35.02
N LEU A 135 0.55 14.26 34.51
CA LEU A 135 -0.65 15.09 34.64
C LEU A 135 -1.78 14.43 35.44
N GLY A 136 -1.60 13.18 35.87
CA GLY A 136 -2.58 12.42 36.63
C GLY A 136 -3.62 11.66 35.77
N GLN A 137 -4.48 10.92 36.48
CA GLN A 137 -5.40 9.93 35.89
C GLN A 137 -6.46 10.57 34.96
N GLU A 138 -7.09 11.65 35.41
CA GLU A 138 -8.20 12.30 34.69
C GLU A 138 -7.76 12.84 33.32
N MET A 139 -6.59 13.51 33.30
CA MET A 139 -6.01 14.05 32.08
C MET A 139 -5.58 12.92 31.14
N ALA A 140 -5.02 11.83 31.67
CA ALA A 140 -4.61 10.69 30.86
C ALA A 140 -5.79 10.02 30.13
N LEU A 141 -6.92 9.82 30.81
CA LEU A 141 -8.12 9.26 30.19
C LEU A 141 -8.69 10.18 29.11
N THR A 142 -8.74 11.49 29.39
CA THR A 142 -9.24 12.49 28.44
C THR A 142 -8.41 12.49 27.17
N VAL A 143 -7.08 12.54 27.29
CA VAL A 143 -6.19 12.53 26.12
C VAL A 143 -6.24 11.19 25.37
N PHE A 144 -6.34 10.06 26.08
CA PHE A 144 -6.45 8.74 25.46
C PHE A 144 -7.67 8.63 24.53
N TRP A 145 -8.86 9.00 25.04
CA TRP A 145 -10.09 8.98 24.23
C TRP A 145 -10.06 10.01 23.10
N ALA A 146 -9.60 11.23 23.39
CA ALA A 146 -9.44 12.26 22.37
C ALA A 146 -8.53 11.79 21.24
N HIS A 147 -7.43 11.09 21.56
CA HIS A 147 -6.49 10.58 20.57
C HIS A 147 -7.10 9.47 19.69
N ILE A 148 -7.87 8.55 20.28
CA ILE A 148 -8.59 7.52 19.51
C ILE A 148 -9.61 8.17 18.56
N VAL A 149 -10.46 9.07 19.08
CA VAL A 149 -11.49 9.76 18.29
C VAL A 149 -10.85 10.56 17.16
N PHE A 150 -9.76 11.27 17.44
CA PHE A 150 -9.01 12.03 16.43
C PHE A 150 -8.49 11.13 15.31
N ASN A 151 -7.86 10.00 15.63
CA ASN A 151 -7.35 9.07 14.62
C ASN A 151 -8.49 8.46 13.79
N LEU A 152 -9.60 8.06 14.42
CA LEU A 152 -10.77 7.51 13.71
C LEU A 152 -11.41 8.56 12.78
N ALA A 153 -11.57 9.79 13.26
CA ALA A 153 -12.08 10.90 12.46
C ALA A 153 -11.17 11.17 11.25
N TYR A 154 -9.84 11.19 11.46
CA TYR A 154 -8.87 11.37 10.38
C TYR A 154 -8.98 10.28 9.31
N VAL A 155 -9.02 9.01 9.70
CA VAL A 155 -9.15 7.88 8.76
C VAL A 155 -10.46 7.97 7.98
N LYS A 156 -11.58 8.26 8.67
CA LYS A 156 -12.90 8.38 8.05
C LYS A 156 -12.97 9.55 7.06
N LEU A 157 -12.45 10.72 7.43
CA LEU A 157 -12.41 11.90 6.55
C LEU A 157 -11.57 11.65 5.30
N ASN A 158 -10.42 11.00 5.46
CA ASN A 158 -9.55 10.66 4.32
C ASN A 158 -10.20 9.63 3.38
N TRP A 159 -10.93 8.65 3.94
CA TRP A 159 -11.67 7.67 3.14
C TRP A 159 -12.83 8.30 2.37
N LEU A 160 -13.62 9.18 3.03
CA LEU A 160 -14.70 9.92 2.38
C LEU A 160 -14.18 10.82 1.25
N HIS A 161 -13.05 11.48 1.45
CA HIS A 161 -12.41 12.28 0.41
C HIS A 161 -12.02 11.44 -0.82
N HIS A 162 -11.51 10.22 -0.59
CA HIS A 162 -11.15 9.32 -1.69
C HIS A 162 -12.37 8.83 -2.48
N ILE A 163 -13.48 8.53 -1.81
CA ILE A 163 -14.74 8.12 -2.47
C ILE A 163 -15.33 9.27 -3.28
N ALA A 164 -15.44 10.46 -2.70
CA ALA A 164 -15.97 11.63 -3.40
C ALA A 164 -15.18 11.95 -4.69
N LYS A 165 -13.86 11.68 -4.68
CA LYS A 165 -13.01 11.84 -5.85
C LYS A 165 -13.19 10.74 -6.89
N LYS A 166 -13.41 9.49 -6.47
CA LYS A 166 -13.68 8.35 -7.37
C LYS A 166 -15.02 8.51 -8.11
N ASP A 167 -16.01 9.11 -7.44
CA ASP A 167 -17.36 9.32 -7.97
C ASP A 167 -17.53 10.66 -8.72
N GLY A 168 -16.45 11.43 -8.92
CA GLY A 168 -16.48 12.67 -9.72
C GLY A 168 -17.25 13.83 -9.09
N ILE A 169 -17.48 13.83 -7.77
CA ILE A 169 -18.36 14.82 -7.11
C ILE A 169 -17.66 16.19 -6.91
N HIS A 170 -16.38 16.30 -7.23
CA HIS A 170 -15.73 17.60 -7.42
C HIS A 170 -14.89 17.60 -8.69
N GLN A 171 -15.52 18.12 -9.75
CA GLN A 171 -14.97 18.69 -10.99
C GLN A 171 -13.96 17.82 -11.77
#